data_AF-A0A937KRB7-F1
#
_entry.id   AF-A0A937KRB7-F1
#
_cell.length_a   1.000
_cell.length_b   1.000
_cell.length_c   1.000
_cell.angle_alpha   90.00
_cell.angle_beta   90.00
_cell.angle_gamma   90.00
#
_symmetry.space_group_name_H-M   'P 1'
#
loop_
_entity.id
_entity.type
_entity.pdbx_description
1 polymer ?
#
loop_
_entity_poly.entity_id
_entity_poly.type
_entity_poly.pdbx_seq_one_letter_code
_entity_poly.pdbx_strand_id
1 'polypeptide(L)'
;MSTTTEPTVSDGEFERVAVPESKLKSWKSFLGMYAGEHAAGTEFVIGPLFLTTGVSAFDLIMGLIVGNLLAVLSWRFLTAEIAVKYRLTLYYQLEKICGFKLVTLYNLANGVLFCFLAGAMITVSATAVGIPFDMPMPKLSDTMPNGMTWILIVLSIGILISVIAAKGYDTVSKAANYMAPIIVLGFLLSGIVALRQLGVQSFGD
;
A
#
# COMPACT_ATOMS: atom_id res chain seq x y z
N MET A 1 -34.72 2.12 32.22
CA MET A 1 -34.77 2.62 30.83
C MET A 1 -33.33 2.72 30.38
N SER A 2 -32.82 1.67 29.73
CA SER A 2 -31.44 1.58 29.25
C SER A 2 -31.28 2.50 28.04
N THR A 3 -30.57 3.60 28.22
CA THR A 3 -30.16 4.51 27.15
C THR A 3 -29.27 3.73 26.18
N THR A 4 -29.84 3.25 25.08
CA THR A 4 -29.07 2.79 23.92
C THR A 4 -28.42 4.02 23.31
N THR A 5 -27.15 4.22 23.61
CA THR A 5 -26.29 5.18 22.91
C THR A 5 -26.25 4.76 21.45
N GLU A 6 -26.97 5.46 20.58
CA GLU A 6 -26.77 5.33 19.14
C GLU A 6 -25.30 5.67 18.84
N PRO A 7 -24.58 4.85 18.05
CA PRO A 7 -23.21 5.17 17.67
C PRO A 7 -23.26 6.48 16.90
N THR A 8 -22.78 7.55 17.53
CA THR A 8 -22.54 8.83 16.87
C THR A 8 -21.61 8.56 15.69
N VAL A 9 -22.12 8.75 14.47
CA VAL A 9 -21.32 8.65 13.25
C VAL A 9 -20.25 9.72 13.33
N SER A 10 -19.04 9.35 13.75
CA SER A 10 -17.90 10.26 13.76
C SER A 10 -17.54 10.55 12.31
N ASP A 11 -17.79 11.78 11.85
CA ASP A 11 -17.18 12.41 10.67
C ASP A 11 -17.09 11.58 9.37
N GLY A 12 -18.04 10.68 9.12
CA GLY A 12 -18.13 9.93 7.87
C GLY A 12 -17.27 8.66 7.79
N GLU A 13 -16.63 8.25 8.89
CA GLU A 13 -15.91 6.98 9.00
C GLU A 13 -16.87 5.94 9.62
N PHE A 14 -17.54 5.17 8.76
CA PHE A 14 -18.60 4.21 9.11
C PHE A 14 -18.03 2.93 9.77
N GLU A 15 -17.38 3.06 10.93
CA GLU A 15 -16.58 1.97 11.51
C GLU A 15 -17.40 0.77 11.99
N ARG A 16 -18.58 1.03 12.57
CA ARG A 16 -19.44 0.02 13.22
C ARG A 16 -20.83 -0.09 12.59
N VAL A 17 -21.04 0.59 11.45
CA VAL A 17 -22.30 0.58 10.71
C VAL A 17 -22.03 0.37 9.24
N ALA A 18 -23.03 -0.11 8.50
CA ALA A 18 -22.88 -0.27 7.06
C ALA A 18 -22.74 1.10 6.37
N VAL A 19 -21.82 1.20 5.41
CA VAL A 19 -21.68 2.42 4.60
C VAL A 19 -22.98 2.68 3.81
N PRO A 20 -23.63 3.84 3.99
CA PRO A 20 -24.87 4.16 3.29
C PRO A 20 -24.61 4.39 1.79
N GLU A 21 -25.64 4.18 0.97
CA GLU A 21 -25.54 4.31 -0.49
C GLU A 21 -25.10 5.70 -0.96
N SER A 22 -25.52 6.73 -0.22
CA SER A 22 -25.15 8.13 -0.48
C SER A 22 -23.65 8.44 -0.28
N LYS A 23 -22.89 7.51 0.33
CA LYS A 23 -21.47 7.65 0.63
C LYS A 23 -20.59 6.68 -0.15
N LEU A 24 -21.18 5.90 -1.06
CA LEU A 24 -20.43 5.04 -1.97
C LEU A 24 -19.54 5.87 -2.89
N LYS A 25 -18.35 5.35 -3.17
CA LYS A 25 -17.35 6.01 -4.00
C LYS A 25 -17.45 5.54 -5.45
N SER A 26 -17.01 6.41 -6.35
CA SER A 26 -17.01 6.11 -7.78
C SER A 26 -15.91 5.11 -8.16
N TRP A 27 -16.06 4.47 -9.32
CA TRP A 27 -15.03 3.60 -9.90
C TRP A 27 -13.67 4.30 -10.06
N LYS A 28 -13.64 5.62 -10.26
CA LYS A 28 -12.38 6.38 -10.34
C LYS A 28 -11.59 6.32 -9.04
N SER A 29 -12.28 6.45 -7.89
CA SER A 29 -11.66 6.32 -6.56
C SER A 29 -11.10 4.92 -6.33
N PHE A 30 -11.79 3.88 -6.84
CA PHE A 30 -11.29 2.52 -6.80
C PHE A 30 -10.03 2.36 -7.65
N LEU A 31 -10.03 2.85 -8.89
CA LEU A 31 -8.89 2.70 -9.80
C LEU A 31 -7.60 3.31 -9.24
N GLY A 32 -7.63 4.54 -8.73
CA GLY A 32 -6.39 5.12 -8.19
C GLY A 32 -5.99 4.53 -6.86
N MET A 33 -6.93 4.08 -6.01
CA MET A 33 -6.58 3.32 -4.81
C MET A 33 -5.92 1.99 -5.18
N TYR A 34 -6.51 1.25 -6.11
CA TYR A 34 -5.96 -0.01 -6.61
C TYR A 34 -4.56 0.18 -7.20
N ALA A 35 -4.41 1.15 -8.11
CA ALA A 35 -3.12 1.42 -8.74
C ALA A 35 -2.07 1.93 -7.75
N GLY A 36 -2.45 2.75 -6.76
CA GLY A 36 -1.54 3.28 -5.76
C GLY A 36 -1.09 2.25 -4.72
N GLU A 37 -1.98 1.34 -4.32
CA GLU A 37 -1.68 0.29 -3.33
C GLU A 37 -0.91 -0.89 -3.96
N HIS A 38 -1.15 -1.20 -5.23
CA HIS A 38 -0.54 -2.35 -5.92
C HIS A 38 0.70 -2.00 -6.76
N ALA A 39 1.05 -0.74 -6.92
CA ALA A 39 2.30 -0.35 -7.56
C ALA A 39 3.28 0.15 -6.49
N ALA A 40 4.09 -0.77 -5.97
CA ALA A 40 5.00 -0.47 -4.86
C ALA A 40 6.47 -0.53 -5.32
N GLY A 41 7.28 0.44 -4.85
CA GLY A 41 8.72 0.45 -5.16
C GLY A 41 9.46 -0.81 -4.69
N THR A 42 8.93 -1.54 -3.71
CA THR A 42 9.47 -2.83 -3.28
C THR A 42 9.40 -3.90 -4.37
N GLU A 43 8.34 -3.91 -5.18
CA GLU A 43 8.19 -4.86 -6.30
C GLU A 43 9.27 -4.62 -7.37
N PHE A 44 9.71 -3.37 -7.52
CA PHE A 44 10.79 -2.99 -8.44
C PHE A 44 12.14 -3.61 -8.03
N VAL A 45 12.34 -3.89 -6.75
CA VAL A 45 13.57 -4.53 -6.23
C VAL A 45 13.45 -6.06 -6.24
N ILE A 46 12.25 -6.59 -5.96
CA ILE A 46 12.01 -8.04 -5.89
C ILE A 46 12.21 -8.72 -7.25
N GLY A 47 11.80 -8.09 -8.36
CA GLY A 47 11.98 -8.65 -9.70
C GLY A 47 13.45 -8.96 -10.05
N PRO A 48 14.35 -7.96 -10.00
CA PRO A 48 15.78 -8.17 -10.16
C PRO A 48 16.36 -9.18 -9.16
N LEU A 49 15.91 -9.16 -7.91
CA LEU A 49 16.38 -10.11 -6.90
C LEU A 49 16.15 -11.57 -7.36
N PHE A 50 14.95 -11.91 -7.83
CA PHE A 50 14.66 -13.25 -8.34
C PHE A 50 15.59 -13.66 -9.49
N LEU A 51 15.80 -12.77 -10.46
CA LEU A 51 16.70 -13.01 -11.59
C LEU A 51 18.15 -13.22 -11.11
N THR A 52 18.63 -12.38 -10.18
CA THR A 52 19.99 -12.51 -9.62
C THR A 52 20.18 -13.78 -8.79
N THR A 53 19.11 -14.31 -8.21
CA THR A 53 19.12 -15.61 -7.50
C THR A 53 18.97 -16.82 -8.44
N GLY A 54 18.93 -16.61 -9.76
CA GLY A 54 18.94 -17.66 -10.77
C GLY A 54 17.56 -18.09 -11.29
N VAL A 55 16.48 -17.38 -10.95
CA VAL A 55 15.16 -17.63 -11.53
C VAL A 55 15.17 -17.15 -12.99
N SER A 56 14.62 -17.95 -13.90
CA SER A 56 14.52 -17.54 -15.30
C SER A 56 13.51 -16.41 -15.49
N ALA A 57 13.75 -15.53 -16.47
CA ALA A 57 12.80 -14.45 -16.78
C ALA A 57 11.43 -14.98 -17.20
N PHE A 58 11.39 -16.12 -17.88
CA PHE A 58 10.15 -16.77 -18.29
C PHE A 58 9.33 -17.24 -17.07
N ASP A 59 9.97 -17.92 -16.12
CA ASP A 59 9.30 -18.40 -14.90
C ASP A 59 8.79 -17.24 -14.05
N LEU A 60 9.55 -16.15 -13.98
CA LEU A 60 9.17 -14.93 -13.27
C LEU A 60 7.92 -14.30 -13.90
N ILE A 61 7.91 -14.13 -15.23
CA ILE A 61 6.78 -13.52 -15.95
C ILE A 61 5.54 -14.41 -15.86
N MET A 62 5.67 -15.71 -16.11
CA MET A 62 4.54 -16.64 -16.04
C MET A 62 3.99 -16.76 -14.62
N GLY A 63 4.88 -16.83 -13.62
CA GLY A 63 4.49 -16.80 -12.21
C GLY A 63 3.74 -15.52 -11.84
N LEU A 64 4.20 -14.37 -12.34
CA LEU A 64 3.55 -13.07 -12.11
C LEU A 64 2.16 -13.01 -12.76
N ILE A 65 2.01 -13.51 -13.99
CA ILE A 65 0.71 -13.54 -14.70
C ILE A 65 -0.28 -14.45 -13.96
N VAL A 66 0.13 -15.67 -13.64
CA VAL A 66 -0.74 -16.65 -12.97
C VAL A 66 -1.06 -16.18 -11.54
N GLY A 67 -0.08 -15.68 -10.81
CA GLY A 67 -0.26 -15.17 -9.45
C GLY A 67 -1.24 -13.99 -9.40
N ASN A 68 -1.07 -13.00 -10.29
CA ASN A 68 -2.01 -11.87 -10.38
C ASN A 68 -3.41 -12.31 -10.81
N LEU A 69 -3.53 -13.26 -11.75
CA LEU A 69 -4.82 -13.80 -12.14
C LEU A 69 -5.53 -14.46 -10.95
N LEU A 70 -4.83 -15.32 -10.20
CA LEU A 70 -5.40 -15.96 -9.01
C LEU A 70 -5.78 -14.95 -7.93
N ALA A 71 -4.98 -13.90 -7.72
CA ALA A 71 -5.29 -12.83 -6.79
C ALA A 71 -6.57 -12.08 -7.20
N VAL A 72 -6.70 -11.70 -8.48
CA VAL A 72 -7.90 -11.03 -9.01
C VAL A 72 -9.13 -11.92 -8.89
N LEU A 73 -9.01 -13.22 -9.19
CA LEU A 73 -10.12 -14.18 -9.05
C LEU A 73 -10.55 -14.30 -7.57
N SER A 74 -9.58 -14.41 -6.66
CA SER A 74 -9.85 -14.43 -5.21
C SER A 74 -10.59 -13.17 -4.76
N TRP A 75 -10.13 -11.99 -5.17
CA TRP A 75 -10.79 -10.74 -4.79
C TRP A 75 -12.18 -10.61 -5.40
N ARG A 76 -12.32 -10.97 -6.68
CA ARG A 76 -13.59 -10.87 -7.38
C ARG A 76 -14.65 -11.77 -6.75
N PHE A 77 -14.33 -13.02 -6.46
CA PHE A 77 -15.32 -14.01 -6.06
C PHE A 77 -15.47 -14.18 -4.54
N LEU A 78 -14.49 -13.73 -3.74
CA LEU A 78 -14.55 -13.83 -2.29
C LEU A 78 -14.65 -12.46 -1.62
N THR A 79 -13.64 -11.60 -1.78
CA THR A 79 -13.55 -10.39 -0.95
C THR A 79 -14.54 -9.32 -1.38
N ALA A 80 -14.73 -9.10 -2.69
CA ALA A 80 -15.65 -8.11 -3.23
C ALA A 80 -17.11 -8.46 -2.91
N GLU A 81 -17.50 -9.73 -3.04
CA GLU A 81 -18.85 -10.19 -2.72
C GLU A 81 -19.20 -9.94 -1.24
N ILE A 82 -18.28 -10.24 -0.32
CA ILE A 82 -18.47 -9.98 1.11
C ILE A 82 -18.52 -8.47 1.38
N ALA A 83 -17.57 -7.70 0.82
CA ALA A 83 -17.45 -6.27 1.06
C ALA A 83 -18.68 -5.49 0.57
N VAL A 84 -19.19 -5.78 -0.63
CA VAL A 84 -20.34 -5.09 -1.22
C VAL A 84 -21.66 -5.51 -0.56
N LYS A 85 -21.78 -6.78 -0.14
CA LYS A 85 -23.00 -7.27 0.55
C LYS A 85 -23.16 -6.65 1.94
N TYR A 86 -22.11 -6.68 2.76
CA TYR A 86 -22.18 -6.24 4.16
C TYR A 86 -21.86 -4.75 4.34
N ARG A 87 -20.95 -4.19 3.54
CA ARG A 87 -20.50 -2.78 3.64
C ARG A 87 -19.98 -2.40 5.03
N LEU A 88 -19.42 -3.38 5.75
CA LEU A 88 -18.81 -3.21 7.06
C LEU A 88 -17.28 -3.21 6.94
N THR A 89 -16.60 -2.62 7.91
CA THR A 89 -15.15 -2.73 8.03
C THR A 89 -14.75 -4.19 8.26
N LEU A 90 -13.56 -4.58 7.77
CA LEU A 90 -13.02 -5.93 7.95
C LEU A 90 -13.01 -6.34 9.44
N TYR A 91 -12.53 -5.43 10.29
CA TYR A 91 -12.40 -5.68 11.72
C TYR A 91 -13.75 -5.86 12.41
N TYR A 92 -14.76 -5.05 12.07
CA TYR A 92 -16.09 -5.18 12.66
C TYR A 92 -16.83 -6.43 12.15
N GLN A 93 -16.64 -6.80 10.87
CA GLN A 93 -17.16 -8.06 10.34
C GLN A 93 -16.52 -9.26 11.05
N LEU A 94 -15.20 -9.24 11.27
CA LEU A 94 -14.51 -10.26 12.06
C LEU A 94 -15.03 -10.30 13.50
N GLU A 95 -15.31 -9.14 14.11
CA GLU A 95 -15.81 -9.07 15.49
C GLU A 95 -17.16 -9.77 15.61
N LYS A 96 -18.04 -9.60 14.62
CA LYS A 96 -19.35 -10.28 14.57
C LYS A 96 -19.25 -11.79 14.44
N ILE A 97 -18.21 -12.30 13.77
CA ILE A 97 -18.04 -13.74 13.50
C ILE A 97 -17.28 -14.42 14.66
N CYS A 98 -16.17 -13.82 15.09
CA CYS A 98 -15.22 -14.43 16.01
C CYS A 98 -15.34 -13.93 17.46
N GLY A 99 -16.07 -12.84 17.69
CA GLY A 99 -16.20 -12.19 18.98
C GLY A 99 -15.06 -11.22 19.32
N PHE A 100 -15.34 -10.31 20.26
CA PHE A 100 -14.48 -9.18 20.62
C PHE A 100 -13.07 -9.58 21.07
N LYS A 101 -12.92 -10.62 21.90
CA LYS A 101 -11.61 -10.99 22.46
C LYS A 101 -10.60 -11.43 21.41
N LEU A 102 -11.04 -12.24 20.43
CA LEU A 102 -10.15 -12.72 19.36
C LEU A 102 -9.77 -11.59 18.41
N VAL A 103 -10.73 -10.74 18.07
CA VAL A 103 -10.48 -9.59 17.18
C VAL A 103 -9.58 -8.55 17.82
N THR A 104 -9.67 -8.31 19.13
CA THR A 104 -8.73 -7.42 19.82
C THR A 104 -7.30 -7.91 19.70
N LEU A 105 -7.05 -9.22 19.85
CA LEU A 105 -5.72 -9.80 19.63
C LEU A 105 -5.26 -9.66 18.18
N TYR A 106 -6.15 -9.97 17.23
CA TYR A 106 -5.87 -9.84 15.80
C TYR A 106 -5.56 -8.39 15.39
N ASN A 107 -6.34 -7.43 15.87
CA ASN A 107 -6.16 -6.00 15.59
C ASN A 107 -4.88 -5.47 16.22
N LEU A 108 -4.52 -5.92 17.42
CA LEU A 108 -3.25 -5.56 18.05
C LEU A 108 -2.07 -6.09 17.22
N ALA A 109 -2.10 -7.35 16.82
CA ALA A 109 -1.05 -7.94 15.99
C ALA A 109 -0.92 -7.23 14.63
N ASN A 110 -2.04 -6.94 13.96
CA ASN A 110 -2.04 -6.17 12.71
C ASN A 110 -1.55 -4.74 12.92
N GLY A 111 -1.95 -4.07 14.00
CA GLY A 111 -1.47 -2.73 14.32
C GLY A 111 0.05 -2.68 14.45
N VAL A 112 0.64 -3.64 15.17
CA VAL A 112 2.09 -3.77 15.28
C VAL A 112 2.74 -4.03 13.91
N LEU A 113 2.19 -4.96 13.13
CA LEU A 113 2.70 -5.28 11.79
C LEU A 113 2.66 -4.07 10.86
N PHE A 114 1.55 -3.35 10.81
CA PHE A 114 1.40 -2.16 9.97
C PHE A 114 2.28 -1.00 10.44
N CYS A 115 2.57 -0.87 11.74
CA CYS A 115 3.55 0.11 12.23
C CYS A 115 4.95 -0.18 11.67
N PHE A 116 5.39 -1.44 11.67
CA PHE A 116 6.69 -1.81 11.06
C PHE A 116 6.69 -1.60 9.55
N LEU A 117 5.61 -2.00 8.87
CA LEU A 117 5.47 -1.81 7.42
C LEU A 117 5.51 -0.32 7.06
N ALA A 118 4.76 0.53 7.77
CA ALA A 118 4.75 1.96 7.56
C ALA A 118 6.15 2.58 7.80
N GLY A 119 6.83 2.18 8.88
CA GLY A 119 8.19 2.62 9.17
C GLY A 119 9.19 2.26 8.05
N ALA A 120 9.09 1.03 7.53
CA ALA A 120 9.90 0.59 6.40
C ALA A 120 9.60 1.41 5.13
N MET A 121 8.32 1.65 4.82
CA MET A 121 7.92 2.42 3.63
C MET A 121 8.32 3.91 3.72
N ILE A 122 8.27 4.52 4.91
CA ILE A 122 8.77 5.88 5.14
C ILE A 122 10.30 5.93 4.91
N THR A 123 11.03 4.92 5.38
CA THR A 123 12.48 4.81 5.19
C THR A 123 12.83 4.71 3.70
N VAL A 124 12.14 3.87 2.94
CA VAL A 124 12.31 3.75 1.48
C VAL A 124 11.98 5.08 0.77
N SER A 125 10.96 5.80 1.23
CA SER A 125 10.63 7.12 0.69
C SER A 125 11.72 8.15 1.00
N ALA A 126 12.30 8.10 2.20
CA ALA A 126 13.36 9.00 2.64
C ALA A 126 14.67 8.78 1.86
N THR A 127 15.01 7.55 1.49
CA THR A 127 16.18 7.30 0.62
C THR A 127 15.98 7.92 -0.75
N ALA A 128 14.79 7.81 -1.35
CA ALA A 128 14.48 8.43 -2.64
C ALA A 128 14.56 9.96 -2.58
N VAL A 129 14.01 10.59 -1.53
CA VAL A 129 14.08 12.04 -1.32
C VAL A 129 15.49 12.50 -0.97
N GLY A 130 16.33 11.64 -0.40
CA GLY A 130 17.68 11.97 0.04
C GLY A 130 18.73 12.07 -1.07
N ILE A 131 18.50 11.44 -2.22
CA ILE A 131 19.45 11.41 -3.35
C ILE A 131 19.87 12.82 -3.81
N PRO A 132 18.95 13.79 -4.00
CA PRO A 132 19.30 15.16 -4.39
C PRO A 132 20.06 15.97 -3.33
N PHE A 133 20.04 15.54 -2.06
CA PHE A 133 20.69 16.24 -0.95
C PHE A 133 22.08 15.67 -0.61
N ASP A 134 22.58 14.71 -1.41
CA ASP A 134 23.86 14.02 -1.21
C ASP A 134 24.01 13.48 0.24
N MET A 135 22.90 12.98 0.79
CA MET A 135 22.82 12.50 2.16
C MET A 135 23.40 11.09 2.30
N PRO A 136 24.16 10.78 3.38
CA PRO A 136 24.61 9.41 3.64
C PRO A 136 23.43 8.47 3.86
N MET A 137 23.30 7.48 2.97
CA MET A 137 22.22 6.50 3.00
C MET A 137 22.45 5.42 4.07
N PRO A 138 21.40 5.00 4.80
CA PRO A 138 21.50 3.91 5.76
C PRO A 138 21.84 2.58 5.11
N LYS A 139 22.85 1.93 5.71
CA LYS A 139 23.24 0.56 5.39
C LYS A 139 22.49 -0.41 6.29
N LEU A 140 22.40 -1.66 5.84
CA LEU A 140 21.79 -2.75 6.62
C LEU A 140 22.49 -3.03 7.96
N SER A 141 23.75 -2.59 8.10
CA SER A 141 24.53 -2.68 9.35
C SER A 141 24.20 -1.58 10.36
N ASP A 142 23.54 -0.51 9.93
CA ASP A 142 23.38 0.69 10.74
C ASP A 142 22.14 0.54 11.61
N THR A 143 22.34 0.60 12.93
CA THR A 143 21.25 0.50 13.92
C THR A 143 20.73 1.86 14.38
N MET A 144 21.39 2.95 13.97
CA MET A 144 21.09 4.33 14.34
C MET A 144 20.99 5.23 13.10
N PRO A 145 20.28 6.38 13.18
CA PRO A 145 20.23 7.35 12.09
C PRO A 145 21.63 7.89 11.71
N ASN A 146 21.89 8.00 10.40
CA ASN A 146 23.20 8.43 9.89
C ASN A 146 23.50 9.93 10.01
N GLY A 147 22.52 10.73 10.42
CA GLY A 147 22.72 12.16 10.61
C GLY A 147 21.41 12.91 10.83
N MET A 148 21.55 14.20 11.15
CA MET A 148 20.40 15.07 11.41
C MET A 148 19.51 15.25 10.17
N THR A 149 20.10 15.37 8.98
CA THR A 149 19.36 15.50 7.71
C THR A 149 18.41 14.32 7.47
N TRP A 150 18.87 13.10 7.76
CA TRP A 150 18.06 11.88 7.63
C TRP A 150 16.85 11.91 8.56
N ILE A 151 17.09 12.24 9.84
CA ILE A 151 16.03 12.32 10.85
C ILE A 151 14.98 13.36 10.43
N LEU A 152 15.41 14.54 9.99
CA LEU A 152 14.51 15.61 9.56
C LEU A 152 13.65 15.20 8.34
N ILE A 153 14.25 14.53 7.36
CA ILE A 153 13.52 14.05 6.17
C ILE A 153 12.49 12.98 6.57
N VAL A 154 12.90 11.97 7.34
CA VAL A 154 12.01 10.89 7.81
C VAL A 154 10.84 11.45 8.61
N LEU A 155 11.10 12.37 9.55
CA LEU A 155 10.04 13.02 10.33
C LEU A 155 9.12 13.85 9.45
N SER A 156 9.66 14.59 8.48
CA SER A 156 8.86 15.42 7.56
C SER A 156 7.93 14.56 6.69
N ILE A 157 8.44 13.46 6.14
CA ILE A 157 7.65 12.50 5.34
C ILE A 157 6.60 11.84 6.23
N GLY A 158 6.97 11.38 7.42
CA GLY A 158 6.05 10.77 8.38
C GLY A 158 4.90 11.69 8.75
N ILE A 159 5.20 12.95 9.11
CA ILE A 159 4.18 13.97 9.41
C ILE A 159 3.27 14.20 8.21
N LEU A 160 3.83 14.37 7.01
CA LEU A 160 3.05 14.57 5.79
C LEU A 160 2.03 13.44 5.57
N ILE A 161 2.49 12.18 5.66
CA ILE A 161 1.64 11.00 5.47
C ILE A 161 0.60 10.91 6.58
N SER A 162 0.97 11.13 7.85
CA SER A 162 0.04 11.13 8.97
C SER A 162 -1.04 12.21 8.83
N VAL A 163 -0.69 13.40 8.34
CA VAL A 163 -1.67 14.47 8.07
C VAL A 163 -2.63 14.09 6.95
N ILE A 164 -2.14 13.45 5.88
CA ILE A 164 -3.00 12.96 4.78
C ILE A 164 -3.96 11.89 5.30
N ALA A 165 -3.47 10.94 6.10
CA ALA A 165 -4.27 9.87 6.69
C ALA A 165 -5.31 10.41 7.68
N ALA A 166 -4.94 11.38 8.53
CA ALA A 166 -5.84 11.99 9.49
C ALA A 166 -6.99 12.78 8.85
N LYS A 167 -6.85 13.21 7.59
CA LYS A 167 -7.93 13.85 6.80
C LYS A 167 -8.93 12.87 6.18
N GLY A 168 -8.83 11.57 6.51
CA GLY A 168 -9.78 10.54 6.13
C GLY A 168 -9.65 10.02 4.70
N TYR A 169 -10.46 9.01 4.38
CA TYR A 169 -10.36 8.22 3.14
C TYR A 169 -10.41 9.06 1.85
N ASP A 170 -11.22 10.12 1.83
CA ASP A 170 -11.38 10.96 0.64
C ASP A 170 -10.09 11.68 0.23
N THR A 171 -9.29 12.08 1.21
CA THR A 171 -8.02 12.75 0.96
C THR A 171 -7.00 11.74 0.44
N VAL A 172 -6.95 10.55 1.04
CA VAL A 172 -6.08 9.44 0.61
C VAL A 172 -6.40 9.03 -0.83
N SER A 173 -7.67 8.82 -1.16
CA SER A 173 -8.09 8.44 -2.51
C SER A 173 -7.73 9.50 -3.56
N LYS A 174 -7.88 10.79 -3.23
CA LYS A 174 -7.45 11.88 -4.13
C LYS A 174 -5.95 11.89 -4.37
N ALA A 175 -5.16 11.70 -3.31
CA ALA A 175 -3.70 11.62 -3.42
C ALA A 175 -3.29 10.40 -4.28
N ALA A 176 -3.89 9.24 -4.05
CA ALA A 176 -3.65 8.03 -4.82
C ALA A 176 -4.02 8.21 -6.31
N ASN A 177 -5.16 8.82 -6.61
CA ASN A 177 -5.57 9.12 -7.99
C ASN A 177 -4.59 10.03 -8.73
N TYR A 178 -3.97 11.00 -8.02
CA TYR A 178 -2.98 11.89 -8.60
C TYR A 178 -1.62 11.20 -8.81
N MET A 179 -1.22 10.36 -7.85
CA MET A 179 0.08 9.68 -7.89
C MET A 179 0.08 8.45 -8.83
N ALA A 180 -1.04 7.76 -8.99
CA ALA A 180 -1.11 6.54 -9.79
C ALA A 180 -0.55 6.70 -11.23
N PRO A 181 -0.93 7.72 -12.02
CA PRO A 181 -0.34 7.94 -13.35
C PRO A 181 1.18 8.19 -13.31
N ILE A 182 1.66 8.90 -12.29
CA ILE A 182 3.08 9.23 -12.11
C ILE A 182 3.87 7.96 -11.81
N ILE A 183 3.35 7.11 -10.91
CA ILE A 183 3.97 5.84 -10.56
C ILE A 183 4.05 4.94 -11.80
N VAL A 184 2.94 4.74 -12.52
CA VAL A 184 2.91 3.93 -13.74
C VAL A 184 3.92 4.44 -14.78
N LEU A 185 3.98 5.75 -15.00
CA LEU A 185 4.95 6.34 -15.92
C LEU A 185 6.39 6.11 -15.44
N GLY A 186 6.65 6.25 -14.14
CA GLY A 186 7.95 5.98 -13.53
C GLY A 186 8.40 4.54 -13.72
N PHE A 187 7.50 3.56 -13.57
CA PHE A 187 7.78 2.14 -13.83
C PHE A 187 8.12 1.90 -15.31
N LEU A 188 7.34 2.47 -16.24
CA LEU A 188 7.59 2.34 -17.68
C LEU A 188 8.95 2.94 -18.07
N LEU A 189 9.24 4.16 -17.62
CA LEU A 189 10.51 4.83 -17.90
C LEU A 189 11.69 4.05 -17.32
N SER A 190 11.58 3.57 -16.08
CA SER A 190 12.62 2.77 -15.44
C SER A 190 12.85 1.45 -16.17
N GLY A 191 11.78 0.81 -16.67
CA GLY A 191 11.87 -0.38 -17.52
C GLY A 191 12.62 -0.12 -18.83
N ILE A 192 12.31 0.98 -19.53
CA ILE A 192 13.01 1.38 -20.77
C ILE A 192 14.50 1.63 -20.49
N VAL A 193 14.83 2.33 -19.40
CA VAL A 193 16.21 2.60 -19.00
C VAL A 193 16.94 1.29 -18.66
N ALA A 194 16.31 0.39 -17.92
CA ALA A 194 16.87 -0.92 -17.58
C ALA A 194 17.16 -1.76 -18.83
N LEU A 195 16.23 -1.82 -19.80
CA LEU A 195 16.43 -2.52 -21.07
C LEU A 195 17.65 -1.99 -21.84
N ARG A 196 17.82 -0.66 -21.86
CA ARG A 196 18.99 -0.03 -22.48
C ARG A 196 20.30 -0.37 -21.76
N GLN A 197 20.29 -0.39 -20.42
CA GLN A 197 21.46 -0.76 -19.62
C GLN A 197 21.84 -2.24 -19.77
N LEU A 198 20.84 -3.11 -20.01
CA LEU A 198 21.04 -4.53 -20.28
C LEU A 198 21.46 -4.82 -21.73
N GLY A 199 21.57 -3.80 -22.59
CA GLY A 199 22.05 -3.94 -23.96
C GLY A 199 21.06 -4.58 -24.93
N VAL A 200 19.80 -4.75 -24.54
CA VAL A 200 18.74 -5.30 -25.42
C VAL A 200 18.37 -4.23 -26.45
N GLN A 201 18.85 -4.38 -27.69
CA GLN A 201 18.59 -3.44 -28.79
C GLN A 201 17.47 -3.91 -29.73
N SER A 202 17.02 -5.16 -29.59
CA SER A 202 16.03 -5.80 -30.46
C SER A 202 15.11 -6.75 -29.68
N PHE A 203 13.88 -6.97 -30.17
CA PHE A 203 12.95 -7.98 -29.64
C PHE A 203 13.40 -9.44 -29.87
N GLY A 204 14.56 -9.64 -30.53
CA GLY A 204 15.13 -10.96 -30.82
C GLY A 204 16.48 -11.25 -30.13
N ASP A 205 16.96 -10.34 -29.27
CA ASP A 205 18.10 -10.57 -28.36
C ASP A 205 17.59 -11.05 -26.98
#